data_AF-A0A928QDI4-F1
#
_entry.id   AF-A0A928QDI4-F1
#
_cell.length_a   1.000
_cell.length_b   1.000
_cell.length_c   1.000
_cell.angle_alpha   90.00
_cell.angle_beta   90.00
_cell.angle_gamma   90.00
#
_symmetry.space_group_name_H-M   'P 1'
#
loop_
_entity.id
_entity.type
_entity.pdbx_description
1 polymer ?
#
loop_
_entity_poly.entity_id
_entity_poly.type
_entity_poly.pdbx_seq_one_letter_code
_entity_poly.pdbx_strand_id
1 'polypeptide(L)' 'MRIVGKTDKGYRRPDNQDRYIAGALANGVCFGFVTDGMGGANGGSVASGTLCRIMEECLFQQNDNMAMDVEKTV' A
#
# COMPACT_ATOMS: atom_id res chain seq x y z
N MET A 1 -11.43 -5.12 -13.19
CA MET A 1 -10.18 -4.40 -13.51
C MET A 1 -9.02 -5.33 -13.15
N ARG A 2 -7.89 -5.31 -13.86
CA ARG A 2 -6.70 -6.10 -13.46
C ARG A 2 -5.76 -5.19 -12.67
N ILE A 3 -5.49 -5.56 -11.42
CA ILE A 3 -4.55 -4.84 -10.53
C ILE A 3 -3.20 -5.54 -10.64
N VAL A 4 -2.14 -4.75 -10.79
CA VAL A 4 -0.75 -5.21 -10.76
C VAL A 4 0.06 -4.11 -10.08
N GLY A 5 0.72 -4.44 -8.99
CA GLY A 5 1.67 -3.56 -8.34
C GLY A 5 3.11 -4.06 -8.49
N LYS A 6 4.04 -3.11 -8.46
CA LYS A 6 5.47 -3.38 -8.38
C LYS A 6 6.17 -2.20 -7.73
N THR A 7 7.12 -2.50 -6.86
CA THR A 7 8.06 -1.50 -6.33
C THR A 7 9.49 -1.98 -6.54
N ASP A 8 10.43 -1.04 -6.59
CA ASP A 8 11.86 -1.32 -6.75
C ASP A 8 12.66 -0.29 -5.95
N LYS A 9 13.72 -0.74 -5.27
CA LYS A 9 14.62 0.14 -4.51
C LYS A 9 15.36 1.15 -5.40
N GLY A 10 15.56 0.77 -6.67
CA GLY A 10 16.50 1.40 -7.56
C GLY A 10 17.96 1.07 -7.20
N TYR A 11 18.86 1.55 -8.06
CA TYR A 11 20.28 1.20 -8.00
C TYR A 11 21.05 1.93 -6.88
N ARG A 12 20.63 3.13 -6.49
CA ARG A 12 21.41 4.03 -5.64
C ARG A 12 20.94 4.14 -4.19
N ARG A 13 19.75 3.62 -3.86
CA ARG A 13 19.19 3.74 -2.51
C ARG A 13 19.65 2.57 -1.63
N PRO A 14 19.93 2.81 -0.34
CA PRO A 14 20.23 1.74 0.61
C PRO A 14 19.00 0.86 0.84
N ASP A 15 17.82 1.48 0.96
CA ASP A 15 16.54 0.83 1.28
C ASP A 15 15.40 1.32 0.38
N ASN A 16 14.38 0.48 0.23
CA ASN A 16 13.14 0.83 -0.45
C ASN A 16 12.10 1.26 0.59
N GLN A 17 11.84 2.58 0.63
CA GLN A 17 10.85 3.17 1.54
C GLN A 17 9.49 3.39 0.86
N ASP A 18 9.34 2.95 -0.39
CA ASP A 18 8.07 2.94 -1.08
C ASP A 18 7.22 1.75 -0.60
N ARG A 19 5.92 1.97 -0.46
CA ARG A 19 4.93 0.92 -0.19
C ARG A 19 3.69 1.15 -1.04
N TYR A 20 2.98 0.07 -1.32
CA TYR A 20 1.67 0.14 -1.95
C TYR A 20 0.72 -0.92 -1.41
N ILE A 21 -0.57 -0.61 -1.50
CA ILE A 21 -1.67 -1.56 -1.31
C ILE A 21 -2.73 -1.27 -2.37
N ALA A 22 -3.21 -2.31 -3.02
CA ALA A 22 -4.28 -2.21 -4.00
C ALA A 22 -5.22 -3.40 -3.87
N GLY A 23 -6.48 -3.23 -4.27
CA GLY A 23 -7.46 -4.28 -4.15
C GLY A 23 -8.79 -3.93 -4.79
N ALA A 24 -9.71 -4.88 -4.74
CA ALA A 24 -11.07 -4.72 -5.21
C ALA A 24 -12.08 -4.86 -4.05
N LEU A 25 -13.07 -3.98 -4.07
CA LEU A 25 -14.26 -4.03 -3.22
C LEU A 25 -15.36 -4.81 -3.95
N ALA A 26 -16.29 -5.41 -3.20
CA ALA A 26 -17.28 -6.34 -3.77
C ALA A 26 -18.30 -5.73 -4.76
N ASN A 27 -18.34 -4.40 -4.90
CA ASN A 27 -19.14 -3.71 -5.93
C ASN A 27 -18.37 -3.48 -7.25
N GLY A 28 -17.19 -4.10 -7.40
CA GLY A 28 -16.33 -3.92 -8.58
C GLY A 28 -15.51 -2.63 -8.56
N VAL A 29 -15.58 -1.84 -7.49
CA VAL A 29 -14.69 -0.68 -7.29
C VAL A 29 -13.30 -1.19 -6.94
N CYS A 30 -12.29 -0.66 -7.62
CA CYS A 30 -10.89 -0.97 -7.35
C CYS A 30 -10.22 0.22 -6.68
N PHE A 31 -9.28 -0.04 -5.78
CA PHE A 31 -8.48 0.97 -5.11
C PHE A 31 -6.99 0.65 -5.26
N GLY A 32 -6.17 1.70 -5.15
CA GLY A 32 -4.71 1.59 -5.13
C GLY A 32 -4.13 2.77 -4.39
N PHE A 33 -3.33 2.49 -3.37
CA PHE A 33 -2.59 3.46 -2.58
C PHE A 33 -1.11 3.21 -2.77
N VAL A 34 -0.37 4.29 -2.99
CA VAL A 34 1.09 4.30 -3.04
C VAL A 34 1.59 5.31 -2.03
N THR A 35 2.64 4.97 -1.30
CA THR A 35 3.23 5.81 -0.26
C THR A 35 4.74 5.82 -0.46
N ASP A 36 5.32 7.02 -0.43
CA ASP A 36 6.77 7.25 -0.51
C ASP A 36 7.25 7.71 0.87
N GLY A 37 8.11 6.91 1.49
CA GLY A 37 8.77 7.28 2.73
C GLY A 37 9.91 8.25 2.46
N MET A 38 9.85 9.45 3.07
CA MET A 38 10.90 10.46 2.89
C MET A 38 12.30 9.93 3.26
N GLY A 39 13.16 9.82 2.24
CA GLY A 39 14.56 9.43 2.40
C GLY A 39 15.37 10.45 3.20
N GLY A 40 16.17 9.98 4.15
CA GLY A 40 17.01 10.82 5.02
C GLY A 40 16.32 11.28 6.32
N ALA A 41 15.01 11.08 6.45
CA ALA A 41 14.32 11.19 7.73
C ALA A 41 14.37 9.84 8.46
N ASN A 42 14.67 9.87 9.76
CA ASN A 42 14.53 8.67 10.61
C ASN A 42 13.07 8.22 10.58
N GLY A 43 12.82 7.03 10.03
CA GLY A 43 11.49 6.43 10.01
C GLY A 43 10.70 6.58 8.69
N GLY A 44 11.29 7.01 7.58
CA GLY A 44 10.60 7.05 6.28
C GLY A 44 9.89 5.73 5.93
N SER A 45 10.57 4.59 6.10
CA SER A 45 9.97 3.25 5.92
C SER A 45 8.85 2.93 6.92
N VAL A 46 8.91 3.46 8.14
CA VAL A 46 7.88 3.24 9.16
C VAL A 46 6.65 4.07 8.83
N ALA A 47 6.84 5.31 8.38
CA ALA A 47 5.76 6.21 8.00
C ALA A 47 4.98 5.67 6.79
N SER A 48 5.68 5.25 5.72
CA SER A 48 5.03 4.71 4.51
C SER A 48 4.28 3.41 4.79
N GLY A 49 4.87 2.49 5.56
CA GLY A 49 4.21 1.26 6.01
C GLY A 49 3.01 1.52 6.93
N THR A 50 3.13 2.47 7.87
CA THR A 50 2.04 2.83 8.79
C THR A 50 0.84 3.40 8.04
N LEU A 51 1.07 4.27 7.06
CA LEU A 51 -0.02 4.83 6.26
C LEU A 51 -0.75 3.74 5.45
N CYS A 52 -0.01 2.83 4.79
CA CYS A 52 -0.61 1.70 4.09
C CYS A 52 -1.46 0.83 5.03
N ARG A 53 -0.97 0.53 6.25
CA ARG A 53 -1.71 -0.24 7.25
C ARG A 53 -2.98 0.47 7.71
N ILE A 54 -2.92 1.77 8.01
CA ILE A 54 -4.11 2.53 8.43
C ILE A 54 -5.14 2.57 7.32
N MET A 55 -4.72 2.75 6.05
CA MET A 55 -5.65 2.73 4.92
C MET A 55 -6.30 1.36 4.76
N GLU A 56 -5.52 0.28 4.93
CA GLU A 56 -6.03 -1.10 4.97
C GLU A 56 -7.12 -1.25 6.05
N GLU A 57 -6.83 -0.83 7.28
CA GLU A 57 -7.76 -0.88 8.41
C GLU A 57 -9.02 -0.05 8.17
N CYS A 58 -8.90 1.21 7.73
CA CYS A 58 -10.05 2.07 7.48
C CYS A 58 -10.96 1.53 6.37
N LEU A 59 -10.37 1.00 5.29
CA LEU A 59 -11.14 0.46 4.17
C LEU A 59 -11.85 -0.85 4.51
N PHE A 60 -11.25 -1.68 5.36
CA PHE A 60 -11.84 -2.96 5.75
C PHE A 60 -12.79 -2.85 6.94
N GLN A 61 -12.53 -1.99 7.93
CA GLN A 61 -13.46 -1.75 9.03
C GLN A 61 -14.76 -1.07 8.57
N GLN A 62 -14.71 -0.25 7.53
CA GLN A 62 -15.92 0.34 6.94
C GLN A 62 -16.70 -0.63 6.05
N ASN A 63 -16.10 -1.78 5.70
CA ASN A 63 -16.65 -2.75 4.76
C ASN A 63 -16.50 -4.18 5.31
N ASP A 64 -17.06 -4.45 6.49
CA ASP A 64 -17.02 -5.72 7.25
C ASP A 64 -17.41 -7.02 6.47
N ASN A 65 -17.60 -6.96 5.14
CA ASN A 65 -17.92 -8.10 4.29
C ASN A 65 -17.51 -8.02 2.79
N MET A 66 -16.51 -7.20 2.37
CA MET A 66 -16.32 -6.95 0.92
C MET A 66 -14.89 -6.92 0.33
N ALA A 67 -13.88 -7.54 0.95
CA ALA A 67 -12.57 -7.71 0.31
C ALA A 67 -12.51 -9.04 -0.46
N MET A 68 -12.54 -8.97 -1.80
CA MET A 68 -12.44 -10.18 -2.64
C MET A 68 -10.99 -10.49 -3.03
N ASP A 69 -10.16 -9.47 -3.31
CA ASP A 69 -8.76 -9.63 -3.72
C ASP A 69 -7.92 -8.41 -3.28
N VAL A 70 -6.78 -8.66 -2.62
CA VAL A 70 -5.87 -7.62 -2.10
C VAL A 70 -4.43 -7.96 -2.47
N GLU A 71 -3.73 -7.00 -3.09
CA GLU A 71 -2.30 -7.06 -3.41
C GLU A 71 -1.54 -5.99 -2.61
N LYS A 72 -0.41 -6.35 -1.99
CA LYS A 72 0.39 -5.42 -1.19
C LYS A 72 1.88 -5.74 -1.21
N THR A 73 2.70 -4.73 -0.93
CA THR A 73 4.13 -4.89 -0.68
C THR A 73 4.41 -5.18 0.80
N VAL A 74 5.35 -6.07 1.08
CA VAL A 74 5.94 -6.29 2.43
C VAL A 74 7.10 -5.31 2.65
#